data_AF-A0A4C1Y2L9-F1
#
_entry.id   AF-A0A4C1Y2L9-F1
#
_cell.length_a   1.000
_cell.length_b   1.000
_cell.length_c   1.000
_cell.angle_alpha   90.00
_cell.angle_beta   90.00
_cell.angle_gamma   90.00
#
_symmetry.space_group_name_H-M   'P 1'
#
loop_
_entity.id
_entity.type
_entity.pdbx_description
1 polymer ?
#
loop_
_entity_poly.entity_id
_entity_poly.type
_entity_poly.pdbx_seq_one_letter_code
_entity_poly.pdbx_strand_id
1 'polypeptide(L)'
;MQNEIERRIVNTWKRFWSLRRSVLGVKKRDKIQLERINEKTKFRKVQTVCRKLKWQWKGHMLRERKEKWTKLITEWHPWGSNRSKGRQRKRWEDDLKKVAGPLWLRTAKQRNEWKALEEAFVERQDKRGEKPECRE
;
A
#
# COMPACT_ATOMS: atom_id res chain seq x y z
N MET A 1 18.42 -11.56 13.45
CA MET A 1 17.18 -11.20 12.73
C MET A 1 16.51 -9.94 13.29
N GLN A 2 16.33 -9.82 14.61
CA GLN A 2 15.69 -8.65 15.25
C GLN A 2 16.38 -7.30 14.92
N ASN A 3 17.72 -7.26 15.00
CA ASN A 3 18.52 -6.05 14.74
C ASN A 3 18.38 -5.52 13.29
N GLU A 4 18.11 -6.38 12.32
CA GLU A 4 17.94 -5.97 10.92
C GLU A 4 16.53 -5.42 10.66
N ILE A 5 15.53 -6.00 11.33
CA ILE A 5 14.16 -5.49 11.32
C ILE A 5 14.12 -4.09 11.95
N GLU A 6 14.77 -3.90 13.09
CA GLU A 6 14.86 -2.60 13.76
C GLU A 6 15.58 -1.56 12.90
N ARG A 7 16.71 -1.91 12.29
CA ARG A 7 17.42 -1.03 11.34
C ARG A 7 16.53 -0.62 10.16
N ARG A 8 15.77 -1.55 9.60
CA ARG A 8 14.81 -1.27 8.53
C ARG A 8 13.72 -0.31 8.99
N ILE A 9 13.11 -0.57 10.14
CA ILE A 9 12.09 0.28 10.76
C ILE A 9 12.63 1.71 10.91
N VAL A 10 13.78 1.88 11.55
CA VAL A 10 14.42 3.18 11.76
C VAL A 10 14.70 3.90 10.44
N ASN A 11 15.19 3.19 9.42
CA ASN A 11 15.47 3.77 8.10
C ASN A 11 14.20 4.18 7.36
N THR A 12 13.12 3.40 7.45
CA THR A 12 11.81 3.79 6.91
C THR A 12 11.25 5.02 7.62
N TRP A 13 11.34 5.09 8.95
CA TRP A 13 10.95 6.28 9.70
C TRP A 13 11.78 7.50 9.31
N LYS A 14 13.11 7.37 9.19
CA LYS A 14 14.01 8.46 8.75
C LYS A 14 13.62 9.01 7.38
N ARG A 15 13.29 8.14 6.41
CA ARG A 15 12.83 8.55 5.06
C ARG A 15 11.46 9.23 5.10
N PHE A 16 10.52 8.69 5.87
CA PHE A 16 9.21 9.31 6.04
C PHE A 16 9.31 10.71 6.66
N TRP A 17 10.15 10.87 7.69
CA TRP A 17 10.39 12.15 8.35
C TRP A 17 11.14 13.15 7.47
N SER A 18 12.03 12.72 6.57
CA SER A 18 12.69 13.63 5.64
C SER A 18 11.71 14.18 4.61
N LEU A 19 10.80 13.34 4.10
CA LEU A 19 9.76 13.75 3.15
C LEU A 19 8.81 14.80 3.74
N ARG A 20 8.33 14.59 4.98
CA ARG A 20 7.43 15.57 5.63
C ARG A 20 8.08 16.94 5.80
N ARG A 21 9.37 16.94 6.11
CA ARG A 21 10.17 18.15 6.24
C ARG A 21 10.38 18.84 4.90
N SER A 22 10.68 18.08 3.83
CA SER A 22 10.92 18.65 2.50
C SER A 22 9.69 19.35 1.91
N VAL A 23 8.48 18.83 2.15
CA VAL A 23 7.22 19.45 1.69
C VAL A 23 7.03 20.86 2.27
N LEU A 24 7.51 21.11 3.49
CA LEU A 24 7.45 22.41 4.15
C LEU A 24 8.74 23.24 3.97
N GLY A 25 9.73 22.73 3.23
CA GLY A 25 11.05 23.37 3.08
C GLY A 25 11.90 23.40 4.35
N VAL A 26 11.56 22.62 5.37
CA VAL A 26 12.20 22.65 6.70
C VAL A 26 13.42 21.73 6.73
N LYS A 27 14.53 22.19 7.31
CA LYS A 27 15.73 21.38 7.55
C LYS A 27 15.74 20.82 8.96
N LYS A 28 16.49 19.73 9.19
CA LYS A 28 16.68 19.19 10.56
C LYS A 28 17.35 20.19 11.51
N ARG A 29 18.14 21.12 10.97
CA ARG A 29 18.85 22.17 11.72
C ARG A 29 17.90 23.17 12.39
N ASP A 30 16.70 23.34 11.83
CA ASP A 30 15.71 24.30 12.30
C ASP A 30 15.05 23.85 13.62
N LYS A 31 15.35 22.62 14.08
CA LYS A 31 14.88 22.03 15.35
C LYS A 31 13.37 22.17 15.62
N ILE A 32 12.57 22.25 14.55
CA ILE A 32 11.11 22.37 14.64
C ILE A 32 10.52 21.07 15.20
N GLN A 33 9.63 21.22 16.19
CA GLN A 33 8.90 20.11 16.79
C GLN A 33 8.10 19.33 15.76
N LEU A 34 8.04 18.02 15.99
CA LEU A 34 7.41 17.07 15.08
C LEU A 34 5.90 17.28 14.97
N GLU A 35 5.27 17.64 16.09
CA GLU A 35 3.83 17.87 16.18
C GLU A 35 3.41 19.04 15.29
N ARG A 36 4.16 20.15 15.31
CA ARG A 36 3.94 21.29 14.41
C ARG A 36 4.03 20.90 12.93
N ILE A 37 4.99 20.06 12.57
CA ILE A 37 5.10 19.52 11.20
C ILE A 37 3.89 18.64 10.88
N ASN A 38 3.40 17.87 11.86
CA ASN A 38 2.26 16.99 11.69
C ASN A 38 0.94 17.75 11.50
N GLU A 39 0.74 18.82 12.27
CA GLU A 39 -0.40 19.73 12.17
C GLU A 39 -0.45 20.45 10.83
N LYS A 40 0.70 20.96 10.36
CA LYS A 40 0.79 21.63 9.06
C LYS A 40 0.59 20.69 7.88
N THR A 41 1.23 19.51 7.90
CA THR A 41 1.12 18.56 6.79
C THR A 41 -0.22 17.81 6.74
N LYS A 42 -0.91 17.64 7.88
CA LYS A 42 -2.16 16.87 7.99
C LYS A 42 -2.10 15.47 7.33
N PHE A 43 -0.90 14.89 7.20
CA PHE A 43 -0.66 13.58 6.57
C PHE A 43 -1.20 12.36 7.37
N ARG A 44 -2.17 12.57 8.27
CA ARG A 44 -2.78 11.53 9.10
C ARG A 44 -3.39 10.39 8.25
N LYS A 45 -3.89 10.70 7.06
CA LYS A 45 -4.61 9.75 6.19
C LYS A 45 -3.86 9.35 4.91
N VAL A 46 -2.56 9.67 4.77
CA VAL A 46 -1.81 9.40 3.53
C VAL A 46 -1.82 7.92 3.17
N GLN A 47 -1.64 7.04 4.14
CA GLN A 47 -1.67 5.60 3.89
C GLN A 47 -3.03 5.14 3.35
N THR A 48 -4.11 5.64 3.94
CA THR A 48 -5.50 5.39 3.52
C THR A 48 -5.72 5.86 2.08
N VAL A 49 -5.30 7.09 1.75
CA VAL A 49 -5.41 7.65 0.39
C VAL A 49 -4.58 6.84 -0.60
N CYS A 50 -3.33 6.50 -0.28
CA CYS A 50 -2.50 5.66 -1.14
C CYS A 50 -3.13 4.28 -1.39
N ARG A 51 -3.78 3.68 -0.39
CA ARG A 51 -4.47 2.39 -0.53
C ARG A 51 -5.72 2.50 -1.40
N LYS A 52 -6.54 3.54 -1.19
CA LYS A 52 -7.69 3.86 -2.05
C LYS A 52 -7.28 4.04 -3.50
N LEU A 53 -6.26 4.87 -3.75
CA LEU A 53 -5.72 5.11 -5.09
C LEU A 53 -5.19 3.81 -5.72
N LYS A 54 -4.48 2.97 -4.96
CA LYS A 54 -4.02 1.66 -5.45
C LYS A 54 -5.19 0.77 -5.90
N TRP A 55 -6.23 0.68 -5.08
CA TRP A 55 -7.43 -0.10 -5.38
C TRP A 55 -8.15 0.44 -6.62
N GLN A 56 -8.40 1.75 -6.66
CA GLN A 56 -9.10 2.42 -7.76
C GLN A 56 -8.32 2.32 -9.07
N TRP A 57 -7.00 2.49 -9.03
CA TRP A 57 -6.13 2.37 -10.19
C TRP A 57 -6.26 1.00 -10.85
N LYS A 58 -6.30 -0.09 -10.08
CA LYS A 58 -6.42 -1.44 -10.64
C LYS A 58 -7.74 -1.65 -11.39
N GLY A 59 -8.85 -1.22 -10.77
CA GLY A 59 -10.15 -1.26 -11.43
C GLY A 59 -10.19 -0.38 -12.69
N HIS A 60 -9.56 0.80 -12.64
CA HIS A 60 -9.47 1.70 -13.80
C HIS A 60 -8.68 1.07 -14.95
N MET A 61 -7.51 0.47 -14.68
CA MET A 61 -6.68 -0.21 -15.68
C MET A 61 -7.42 -1.36 -16.38
N LEU A 62 -8.20 -2.15 -15.64
CA LEU A 62 -8.93 -3.30 -16.21
C LEU A 62 -10.15 -2.89 -17.05
N ARG A 63 -10.76 -1.75 -16.73
CA ARG A 63 -11.88 -1.17 -17.49
C ARG A 63 -11.43 -0.37 -18.70
N GLU A 64 -10.13 -0.11 -18.83
CA GLU A 64 -9.61 0.62 -19.97
C GLU A 64 -9.83 -0.18 -21.27
N ARG A 65 -10.41 0.51 -22.26
CA ARG A 65 -10.75 -0.10 -23.57
C ARG A 65 -9.51 -0.36 -24.43
N LYS A 66 -8.49 0.50 -24.32
CA LYS A 66 -7.24 0.34 -25.05
C LYS A 66 -6.41 -0.77 -24.43
N GLU A 67 -5.92 -1.67 -25.25
CA GLU A 67 -4.96 -2.71 -24.84
C GLU A 67 -3.59 -2.08 -24.60
N LYS A 68 -3.41 -1.51 -23.42
CA LYS A 68 -2.10 -1.05 -22.96
C LYS A 68 -1.32 -2.21 -22.38
N TRP A 69 0.01 -2.16 -22.51
CA TRP A 69 0.94 -3.05 -21.80
C TRP A 69 0.61 -3.22 -20.32
N THR A 70 0.13 -2.16 -19.66
CA THR A 70 -0.28 -2.17 -18.25
C THR A 70 -1.42 -3.14 -17.95
N LYS A 71 -2.37 -3.29 -18.89
CA LYS A 71 -3.49 -4.21 -18.80
C LYS A 71 -3.02 -5.65 -19.04
N LEU A 72 -2.21 -5.87 -20.07
CA LEU A 72 -1.60 -7.17 -20.37
C LEU A 72 -0.79 -7.70 -19.18
N ILE A 73 0.12 -6.89 -18.62
CA ILE A 73 0.92 -7.27 -17.44
C ILE A 73 0.04 -7.55 -16.22
N THR A 74 -1.09 -6.84 -16.10
CA THR A 74 -2.03 -6.99 -15.00
C THR A 74 -2.85 -8.27 -15.08
N GLU A 75 -3.30 -8.63 -16.28
CA GLU A 75 -4.06 -9.85 -16.56
C GLU A 75 -3.12 -11.08 -16.64
N TRP A 76 -1.84 -10.85 -16.91
CA TRP A 76 -0.84 -11.92 -17.01
C TRP A 76 -0.71 -12.68 -15.69
N HIS A 77 -1.06 -13.96 -15.75
CA HIS A 77 -0.94 -14.89 -14.64
C HIS A 77 0.20 -15.89 -14.92
N PRO A 78 1.36 -15.77 -14.24
CA PRO A 78 2.45 -16.70 -14.46
C PRO A 78 2.10 -18.07 -13.87
N TRP A 79 1.94 -19.08 -14.73
CA TRP A 79 1.74 -20.46 -14.31
C TRP A 79 2.99 -20.99 -13.59
N GLY A 80 2.79 -21.56 -12.39
CA GLY A 80 3.79 -22.41 -11.72
C GLY A 80 5.09 -21.76 -11.22
N SER A 81 5.27 -20.44 -11.31
CA SER A 81 6.56 -19.84 -10.90
C SER A 81 6.64 -19.52 -9.39
N ASN A 82 7.45 -20.31 -8.70
CA ASN A 82 7.97 -19.93 -7.38
C ASN A 82 8.78 -18.64 -7.50
N ARG A 83 8.63 -17.74 -6.52
CA ARG A 83 9.44 -16.51 -6.47
C ARG A 83 10.90 -16.86 -6.20
N SER A 84 11.83 -16.17 -6.85
CA SER A 84 13.25 -16.34 -6.57
C SER A 84 13.59 -16.05 -5.11
N LYS A 85 14.58 -16.77 -4.57
CA LYS A 85 15.07 -16.57 -3.20
C LYS A 85 15.42 -15.09 -2.97
N GLY A 86 14.99 -14.54 -1.84
CA GLY A 86 15.20 -13.13 -1.47
C GLY A 86 14.12 -12.14 -1.95
N ARG A 87 13.25 -12.52 -2.90
CA ARG A 87 12.08 -11.69 -3.24
C ARG A 87 10.96 -11.87 -2.22
N GLN A 88 10.18 -10.81 -2.00
CA GLN A 88 9.03 -10.88 -1.10
C GLN A 88 8.05 -11.96 -1.56
N ARG A 89 7.58 -12.81 -0.64
CA ARG A 89 6.70 -13.93 -0.97
C ARG A 89 5.35 -13.49 -1.56
N LYS A 90 4.74 -12.45 -0.99
CA LYS A 90 3.40 -11.96 -1.39
C LYS A 90 3.45 -11.08 -2.63
N ARG A 91 2.58 -11.32 -3.60
CA ARG A 91 2.26 -10.41 -4.71
C ARG A 91 1.23 -9.39 -4.23
N TRP A 92 1.19 -8.23 -4.86
CA TRP A 92 0.07 -7.30 -4.64
C TRP A 92 -1.27 -7.94 -5.06
N GLU A 93 -1.26 -8.77 -6.11
CA GLU A 93 -2.43 -9.58 -6.51
C GLU A 93 -3.00 -10.42 -5.36
N ASP A 94 -2.16 -10.93 -4.46
CA ASP A 94 -2.61 -11.73 -3.31
C ASP A 94 -3.46 -10.87 -2.36
N ASP A 95 -3.11 -9.59 -2.19
CA ASP A 95 -3.88 -8.67 -1.37
C ASP A 95 -5.25 -8.36 -2.00
N LEU A 96 -5.32 -8.30 -3.34
CA LEU A 96 -6.58 -8.12 -4.09
C LEU A 96 -7.47 -9.36 -3.98
N LYS A 97 -6.89 -10.56 -4.23
CA LYS A 97 -7.59 -11.85 -4.11
C LYS A 97 -8.14 -12.09 -2.72
N LYS A 98 -7.44 -11.60 -1.69
CA LYS A 98 -7.90 -11.74 -0.31
C LYS A 98 -9.21 -10.98 -0.05
N VAL A 99 -9.46 -9.87 -0.77
CA VAL A 99 -10.65 -9.02 -0.59
C VAL A 99 -11.73 -9.36 -1.61
N ALA A 100 -11.39 -9.39 -2.91
CA ALA A 100 -12.35 -9.60 -4.00
C ALA A 100 -12.47 -11.07 -4.45
N GLY A 101 -11.73 -11.98 -3.81
CA GLY A 101 -11.76 -13.41 -4.12
C GLY A 101 -10.97 -13.82 -5.37
N PRO A 102 -11.07 -15.10 -5.78
CA PRO A 102 -10.35 -15.63 -6.94
C PRO A 102 -10.75 -14.95 -8.25
N LEU A 103 -12.02 -14.58 -8.40
CA LEU A 103 -12.60 -13.93 -9.58
C LEU A 103 -12.48 -12.39 -9.54
N TRP A 104 -11.48 -11.86 -8.85
CA TRP A 104 -11.29 -10.41 -8.68
C TRP A 104 -11.17 -9.66 -10.00
N LEU A 105 -10.65 -10.27 -11.08
CA LEU A 105 -10.58 -9.65 -12.42
C LEU A 105 -11.98 -9.32 -12.97
N ARG A 106 -12.96 -10.20 -12.76
CA ARG A 106 -14.36 -9.98 -13.16
C ARG A 106 -14.99 -8.88 -12.31
N THR A 107 -14.79 -8.98 -11.00
CA THR A 107 -15.29 -8.01 -10.01
C THR A 107 -14.72 -6.61 -10.27
N ALA A 108 -13.44 -6.50 -10.65
CA ALA A 108 -12.78 -5.23 -10.94
C ALA A 108 -13.31 -4.54 -12.21
N LYS A 109 -13.81 -5.30 -13.18
CA LYS A 109 -14.49 -4.75 -14.36
C LYS A 109 -15.82 -4.09 -13.98
N GLN A 110 -16.53 -4.62 -12.98
CA GLN A 110 -17.76 -4.03 -12.47
C GLN A 110 -17.45 -2.85 -11.54
N ARG A 111 -17.78 -1.63 -11.97
CA ARG A 111 -17.41 -0.40 -11.24
C ARG A 111 -18.03 -0.36 -9.84
N ASN A 112 -19.29 -0.75 -9.70
CA ASN A 112 -20.04 -0.64 -8.45
C ASN A 112 -19.54 -1.68 -7.43
N GLU A 113 -19.41 -2.94 -7.84
CA GLU A 113 -18.87 -4.02 -7.00
C GLU A 113 -17.45 -3.71 -6.54
N TRP A 114 -16.59 -3.23 -7.46
CA TRP A 114 -15.23 -2.85 -7.11
C TRP A 114 -15.17 -1.70 -6.10
N LYS A 115 -16.06 -0.71 -6.24
CA LYS A 115 -16.12 0.42 -5.31
C LYS A 115 -16.63 -0.02 -3.93
N ALA A 116 -17.59 -0.94 -3.85
CA ALA A 116 -18.11 -1.46 -2.60
C ALA A 116 -17.03 -2.17 -1.76
N LEU A 117 -16.08 -2.83 -2.41
CA LEU A 117 -14.97 -3.52 -1.75
C LEU A 117 -13.79 -2.61 -1.35
N GLU A 118 -13.82 -1.33 -1.75
CA GLU A 118 -12.73 -0.38 -1.49
C GLU A 118 -12.51 -0.17 0.01
N GLU A 119 -13.58 -0.02 0.78
CA GLU A 119 -13.52 0.21 2.24
C GLU A 119 -12.88 -0.98 2.95
N ALA A 120 -13.33 -2.20 2.60
CA ALA A 120 -12.77 -3.44 3.14
C ALA A 120 -11.27 -3.60 2.84
N PHE A 121 -10.80 -3.18 1.66
CA PHE A 121 -9.38 -3.22 1.31
C PHE A 121 -8.54 -2.25 2.14
N VAL A 122 -9.08 -1.04 2.38
CA VAL A 122 -8.39 0.02 3.12
C VAL A 122 -8.22 -0.35 4.60
N GLU A 123 -9.29 -0.80 5.25
CA GLU A 123 -9.32 -1.13 6.68
C GLU A 123 -8.49 -2.37 7.02
N ARG A 124 -8.61 -3.44 6.22
CA ARG A 124 -7.92 -4.71 6.47
C ARG A 124 -6.41 -4.59 6.41
N GLN A 125 -5.92 -3.54 5.75
CA GLN A 125 -4.51 -3.27 5.63
C GLN A 125 -3.91 -2.60 6.88
N ASP A 126 -4.72 -1.95 7.72
CA ASP A 126 -4.27 -1.32 8.97
C ASP A 126 -3.98 -2.36 10.06
N LYS A 127 -4.77 -3.43 10.12
CA LYS A 127 -4.61 -4.55 11.07
C LYS A 127 -3.31 -5.37 10.91
N ARG A 128 -2.49 -5.10 9.88
CA ARG A 128 -1.17 -5.74 9.71
C ARG A 128 -0.07 -5.06 10.53
N GLY A 129 -0.32 -3.87 11.09
CA GLY A 129 0.62 -3.14 11.94
C GLY A 129 0.46 -3.38 13.44
N GLU A 130 -0.66 -3.96 13.87
CA GLU A 130 -0.90 -4.34 15.27
C GLU A 130 -0.24 -5.70 15.51
N LYS A 131 0.88 -5.70 16.24
CA LYS A 131 1.37 -6.93 16.88
C LYS A 131 0.22 -7.47 17.74
N PRO A 132 -0.08 -8.78 17.71
CA PRO A 132 -0.92 -9.35 18.75
C PRO A 132 -0.21 -9.09 20.08
N GLU A 133 -0.91 -8.40 20.98
CA GLU A 133 -0.52 -8.23 22.37
C GLU A 133 -0.30 -9.64 22.94
N CYS A 134 0.93 -9.93 23.38
CA CYS A 134 1.22 -11.18 24.07
C CYS A 134 0.34 -11.21 25.32
N ARG A 135 -0.64 -12.12 25.35
CA ARG A 135 -1.29 -12.47 26.62
C ARG A 135 -0.27 -13.24 27.46
N GLU A 136 -0.13 -12.77 28.70
CA GLU A 136 0.69 -13.32 29.78
C GLU A 136 0.45 -14.81 30.00
#